data_AF-A0A0A1YDI0-F1
#
_entry.id   AF-A0A0A1YDI0-F1
#
_cell.length_a   1.000
_cell.length_b   1.000
_cell.length_c   1.000
_cell.angle_alpha   90.00
_cell.angle_beta   90.00
_cell.angle_gamma   90.00
#
_symmetry.space_group_name_H-M   'P 1'
#
loop_
_entity.id
_entity.type
_entity.pdbx_description
1 polymer ?
#
loop_
_entity_poly.entity_id
_entity_poly.type
_entity_poly.pdbx_seq_one_letter_code
_entity_poly.pdbx_strand_id
1 'polypeptide(L)'
;MYKHSIFRRLAVALAAFHILMVVQVPMANAAMIGTAEVLQQQQQQVDRQQLMSMLDDQGVQEKLQSMGVERSQVEQRINSLTGAELAQFNQQLQDAPAGSGVVGIIVLFLVIFIITDLLCATNIFSFVKCINR
;
A
#
# COMPACT_ATOMS: atom_id res chain seq x y z
N MET A 1 6.06 -17.23 76.93
CA MET A 1 6.43 -18.16 75.84
C MET A 1 5.56 -18.03 74.56
N TYR A 2 4.73 -16.97 74.39
CA TYR A 2 3.84 -16.80 73.22
C TYR A 2 4.39 -15.93 72.07
N LYS A 3 5.42 -15.12 72.34
CA LYS A 3 5.90 -14.06 71.44
C LYS A 3 6.58 -14.59 70.16
N HIS A 4 7.24 -15.76 70.24
CA HIS A 4 7.94 -16.38 69.10
C HIS A 4 7.00 -16.97 68.04
N SER A 5 5.86 -17.54 68.46
CA SER A 5 4.90 -18.17 67.52
C SER A 5 4.17 -17.11 66.69
N ILE A 6 3.86 -15.96 67.30
CA ILE A 6 3.20 -14.83 66.63
C ILE A 6 4.14 -14.19 65.61
N PHE A 7 5.41 -13.97 65.97
CA PHE A 7 6.40 -13.40 65.06
C PHE A 7 6.67 -14.29 63.84
N ARG A 8 6.70 -15.61 64.03
CA ARG A 8 6.83 -16.58 62.93
C ARG A 8 5.64 -16.57 61.99
N ARG A 9 4.41 -16.45 62.51
CA ARG A 9 3.19 -16.36 61.68
C ARG A 9 3.16 -15.07 60.86
N LEU A 10 3.59 -13.95 61.44
CA LEU A 10 3.70 -12.66 60.74
C LEU A 10 4.76 -12.70 59.64
N ALA A 11 5.92 -13.30 59.89
CA ALA A 11 6.98 -13.45 58.88
C ALA A 11 6.51 -14.30 57.68
N VAL A 12 5.78 -15.40 57.94
CA VAL A 12 5.23 -16.25 56.88
C VAL A 12 4.15 -15.51 56.08
N ALA A 13 3.27 -14.75 56.74
CA ALA A 13 2.25 -13.95 56.06
C ALA A 13 2.88 -12.88 55.15
N LEU A 14 3.93 -12.22 55.60
CA LEU A 14 4.62 -11.18 54.85
C LEU A 14 5.43 -11.74 53.67
N ALA A 15 6.03 -12.93 53.84
CA ALA A 15 6.68 -13.66 52.76
C ALA A 15 5.68 -14.15 51.70
N ALA A 16 4.53 -14.69 52.13
CA ALA A 16 3.47 -15.10 51.21
C ALA A 16 2.90 -13.91 50.42
N PHE A 17 2.74 -12.75 51.07
CA PHE A 17 2.31 -11.52 50.41
C PHE A 17 3.33 -11.02 49.38
N HIS A 18 4.63 -11.10 49.68
CA HIS A 18 5.69 -10.76 48.72
C HIS A 18 5.67 -11.69 47.50
N ILE A 19 5.52 -13.00 47.71
CA ILE A 19 5.45 -13.97 46.60
C ILE A 19 4.24 -13.68 45.70
N LEU A 20 3.09 -13.34 46.31
CA LEU A 20 1.87 -13.02 45.56
C LEU A 20 2.03 -11.76 44.68
N MET A 21 2.77 -10.75 45.17
CA MET A 21 3.05 -9.52 44.43
C MET A 21 4.07 -9.71 43.29
N VAL A 22 5.05 -10.60 43.46
CA VAL A 22 6.09 -10.86 42.45
C VAL A 22 5.55 -11.64 41.23
N VAL A 23 4.45 -12.39 41.37
CA VAL A 23 3.83 -13.12 40.25
C VAL A 23 3.19 -12.18 39.21
N GLN A 24 3.08 -10.88 39.49
CA GLN A 24 2.54 -9.88 38.57
C GLN A 24 3.59 -9.32 37.60
N VAL A 25 4.59 -10.09 37.18
CA VAL A 25 5.46 -9.65 36.07
C VAL A 25 4.59 -9.66 34.80
N PRO A 26 4.28 -8.50 34.20
CA PRO A 26 3.63 -8.51 32.90
C PRO A 26 4.58 -9.24 31.95
N MET A 27 4.13 -10.36 31.40
CA MET A 27 4.75 -10.98 30.24
C MET A 27 4.70 -9.94 29.12
N ALA A 28 5.72 -9.09 29.04
CA ALA A 28 5.94 -8.22 27.92
C ALA A 28 6.18 -9.14 26.73
N ASN A 29 5.09 -9.44 26.00
CA ASN A 29 5.14 -10.10 24.73
C ASN A 29 5.87 -9.12 23.81
N ALA A 30 7.19 -9.25 23.76
CA ALA A 30 7.99 -8.70 22.68
C ALA A 30 7.56 -9.44 21.42
N ALA A 31 6.46 -9.00 20.81
CA ALA A 31 6.20 -9.29 19.42
C ALA A 31 7.44 -8.78 18.68
N MET A 32 8.24 -9.71 18.19
CA MET A 32 9.31 -9.41 17.25
C MET A 32 8.63 -8.61 16.15
N ILE A 33 8.95 -7.32 16.01
CA ILE A 33 8.51 -6.54 14.85
C ILE A 33 9.04 -7.34 13.67
N GLY A 34 8.13 -8.03 12.99
CA GLY A 34 8.52 -8.93 11.93
C GLY A 34 9.11 -8.09 10.83
N THR A 35 10.14 -8.58 10.14
CA THR A 35 10.58 -7.96 8.88
C THR A 35 9.38 -7.70 7.96
N ALA A 36 8.32 -8.51 8.04
CA ALA A 36 7.04 -8.30 7.39
C ALA A 36 6.32 -6.99 7.74
N GLU A 37 6.32 -6.55 9.01
CA GLU A 37 5.73 -5.28 9.43
C GLU A 37 6.54 -4.09 8.93
N VAL A 38 7.88 -4.19 8.98
CA VAL A 38 8.78 -3.17 8.42
C VAL A 38 8.61 -3.05 6.91
N LEU A 39 8.54 -4.20 6.21
CA LEU A 39 8.31 -4.24 4.76
C LEU A 39 6.94 -3.67 4.38
N GLN A 40 5.88 -3.95 5.16
CA GLN A 40 4.57 -3.34 4.93
C GLN A 40 4.58 -1.83 5.11
N GLN A 41 5.26 -1.31 6.14
CA GLN A 41 5.38 0.14 6.33
C GLN A 41 6.17 0.80 5.19
N GLN A 42 7.24 0.16 4.71
CA GLN A 42 8.02 0.65 3.59
C GLN A 42 7.21 0.63 2.28
N GLN A 43 6.45 -0.45 2.03
CA GLN A 43 5.57 -0.55 0.87
C GLN A 43 4.51 0.56 0.87
N GLN A 44 3.90 0.85 2.02
CA GLN A 44 2.94 1.95 2.16
C GLN A 44 3.54 3.33 1.85
N GLN A 45 4.81 3.57 2.18
CA GLN A 45 5.47 4.83 1.84
C GLN A 45 5.68 4.93 0.33
N VAL A 46 6.18 3.86 -0.31
CA VAL A 46 6.38 3.79 -1.76
C VAL A 46 5.05 4.01 -2.50
N ASP A 47 3.97 3.35 -2.06
CA ASP A 47 2.64 3.47 -2.63
C ASP A 47 2.10 4.92 -2.56
N ARG A 48 2.34 5.63 -1.46
CA ARG A 48 1.98 7.06 -1.35
C ARG A 48 2.80 7.92 -2.30
N GLN A 49 4.12 7.68 -2.36
CA GLN A 49 5.01 8.42 -3.24
C GLN A 49 4.61 8.28 -4.72
N GLN A 50 4.18 7.08 -5.13
CA GLN A 50 3.72 6.81 -6.48
C GLN A 50 2.42 7.57 -6.81
N LEU A 51 1.48 7.68 -5.87
CA LEU A 51 0.28 8.48 -6.08
C LEU A 51 0.57 9.98 -6.14
N MET A 52 1.53 10.46 -5.34
CA MET A 52 2.00 11.84 -5.43
C MET A 52 2.60 12.15 -6.80
N SER A 53 3.43 11.26 -7.34
CA SER A 53 4.01 11.46 -8.68
C SER A 53 2.97 11.38 -9.80
N MET A 54 1.92 10.58 -9.63
CA MET A 54 0.77 10.59 -10.55
C MET A 54 -0.03 11.90 -10.47
N LEU A 55 -0.18 12.47 -9.27
CA LEU A 55 -0.83 13.77 -9.08
C LEU A 55 0.00 14.94 -9.65
N ASP A 56 1.32 14.76 -9.77
CA ASP A 56 2.22 15.71 -10.43
C ASP A 56 2.08 15.73 -11.95
N ASP A 57 1.48 14.71 -12.56
CA ASP A 57 1.26 14.65 -14.00
C ASP A 57 0.33 15.76 -14.48
N GLN A 58 0.75 16.48 -15.53
CA GLN A 58 0.00 17.62 -16.06
C GLN A 58 -1.40 17.23 -16.53
N GLY A 59 -1.55 16.07 -17.17
CA GLY A 59 -2.85 15.60 -17.64
C GLY A 59 -3.81 15.28 -16.50
N VAL A 60 -3.29 14.79 -15.37
CA VAL A 60 -4.09 14.57 -14.15
C VAL A 60 -4.52 15.90 -13.54
N GLN A 61 -3.62 16.89 -13.47
CA GLN A 61 -3.95 18.22 -12.94
C GLN A 61 -5.01 18.94 -13.79
N GLU A 62 -4.86 18.95 -15.12
CA GLU A 62 -5.85 19.52 -16.03
C GLU A 62 -7.20 18.82 -15.88
N LYS A 63 -7.20 17.49 -15.72
CA LYS A 63 -8.44 16.74 -15.49
C LYS A 63 -9.09 17.10 -14.16
N LEU A 64 -8.34 17.20 -13.07
CA LEU A 64 -8.84 17.61 -11.77
C LEU A 64 -9.41 19.04 -11.80
N GLN A 65 -8.71 19.96 -12.45
CA GLN A 65 -9.17 21.33 -12.66
C GLN A 65 -10.46 21.37 -13.48
N SER A 66 -10.59 20.56 -14.53
CA SER A 66 -11.82 20.46 -15.33
C SER A 66 -13.03 19.98 -14.52
N MET A 67 -12.79 19.27 -13.41
CA MET A 67 -13.82 18.82 -12.46
C MET A 67 -14.01 19.78 -11.28
N GLY A 68 -13.28 20.91 -11.24
CA GLY A 68 -13.33 21.88 -10.15
C GLY A 68 -12.67 21.38 -8.86
N VAL A 69 -11.78 20.38 -8.95
CA VAL A 69 -11.08 19.81 -7.79
C VAL A 69 -9.68 20.40 -7.69
N GLU A 70 -9.39 21.03 -6.56
CA GLU A 70 -8.06 21.56 -6.25
C GLU A 70 -7.07 20.44 -5.91
N ARG A 71 -5.84 20.56 -6.41
CA ARG A 71 -4.76 19.58 -6.16
C ARG A 71 -4.51 19.36 -4.67
N SER A 72 -4.47 20.45 -3.89
CA SER A 72 -4.19 20.38 -2.45
C SER A 72 -5.22 19.53 -1.69
N GLN A 73 -6.47 19.53 -2.15
CA GLN A 73 -7.53 18.73 -1.55
C GLN A 73 -7.31 17.22 -1.79
N VAL A 74 -6.84 16.85 -2.98
CA VAL A 74 -6.50 15.45 -3.31
C VAL A 74 -5.27 15.00 -2.54
N GLU A 75 -4.25 15.86 -2.44
CA GLU A 75 -3.04 15.60 -1.65
C GLU A 75 -3.36 15.33 -0.17
N GLN A 76 -4.20 16.18 0.43
CA GLN A 76 -4.67 15.98 1.81
C GLN A 76 -5.42 14.65 1.96
N ARG A 77 -6.23 14.27 0.97
CA ARG A 77 -6.95 12.99 0.99
C ARG A 77 -5.99 11.81 0.95
N ILE A 78 -5.00 11.80 0.06
CA ILE A 78 -4.00 10.72 -0.02
C ILE A 78 -3.19 10.61 1.28
N ASN A 79 -2.84 11.75 1.89
CA ASN A 79 -2.17 11.78 3.19
C ASN A 79 -3.06 11.28 4.34
N SER A 80 -4.39 11.46 4.24
CA SER A 80 -5.34 10.99 5.25
C SER A 80 -5.69 9.50 5.15
N LEU A 81 -5.41 8.85 4.01
CA LEU A 81 -5.69 7.43 3.82
C LEU A 81 -4.83 6.58 4.76
N THR A 82 -5.44 5.62 5.43
CA THR A 82 -4.69 4.55 6.10
C THR A 82 -4.02 3.68 5.05
N GLY A 83 -2.91 3.04 5.38
CA GLY A 83 -2.19 2.32 4.34
C GLY A 83 -2.89 1.03 3.84
N ALA A 84 -3.91 0.53 4.55
CA ALA A 84 -4.81 -0.50 4.03
C ALA A 84 -5.75 0.06 2.94
N GLU A 85 -6.33 1.24 3.18
CA GLU A 85 -7.18 1.93 2.20
C GLU A 85 -6.39 2.37 0.97
N LEU A 86 -5.13 2.78 1.17
CA LEU A 86 -4.22 3.14 0.10
C LEU A 86 -3.93 1.96 -0.84
N ALA A 87 -3.64 0.78 -0.27
CA ALA A 87 -3.38 -0.43 -1.04
C ALA A 87 -4.62 -0.84 -1.86
N GLN A 88 -5.80 -0.77 -1.25
CA GLN A 88 -7.07 -1.03 -1.94
C GLN A 88 -7.35 -0.03 -3.07
N PHE A 89 -7.03 1.25 -2.85
CA PHE A 89 -7.18 2.30 -3.86
C PHE A 89 -6.22 2.09 -5.04
N ASN A 90 -4.96 1.76 -4.77
CA ASN A 90 -3.97 1.45 -5.80
C ASN A 90 -4.35 0.23 -6.65
N GLN A 91 -4.99 -0.79 -6.05
CA GLN A 91 -5.52 -1.93 -6.81
C GLN A 91 -6.62 -1.49 -7.78
N GLN A 92 -7.57 -0.66 -7.32
CA GLN A 92 -8.64 -0.14 -8.19
C GLN A 92 -8.11 0.75 -9.33
N LEU A 93 -7.04 1.50 -9.10
CA LEU A 93 -6.39 2.30 -10.15
C LEU A 93 -5.68 1.45 -11.20
N GLN A 94 -5.14 0.29 -10.81
CA GLN A 94 -4.52 -0.67 -11.75
C GLN A 94 -5.57 -1.37 -12.61
N ASP A 95 -6.75 -1.64 -12.05
CA ASP A 95 -7.88 -2.23 -12.77
C ASP A 95 -8.63 -1.21 -13.65
N ALA A 96 -8.47 0.09 -13.38
CA ALA A 96 -9.01 1.13 -14.24
C ALA A 96 -8.28 1.13 -15.59
N PRO A 97 -8.98 1.28 -16.74
CA PRO A 97 -8.34 1.26 -18.05
C PRO A 97 -7.37 2.44 -18.18
N ALA A 98 -6.08 2.19 -17.92
CA ALA A 98 -4.99 3.13 -18.09
C ALA A 98 -4.70 3.32 -19.59
N GLY A 99 -5.64 3.92 -20.30
CA GLY A 99 -5.60 4.16 -21.75
C GLY A 99 -4.96 5.49 -22.16
N SER A 100 -4.42 6.27 -21.24
CA SER A 100 -3.90 7.63 -21.50
C SER A 100 -2.37 7.76 -21.45
N GLY A 101 -1.63 6.67 -21.24
CA GLY A 101 -0.17 6.70 -21.20
C GLY A 101 0.50 6.54 -22.57
N VAL A 102 1.80 6.85 -22.65
CA VAL A 102 2.66 6.59 -23.83
C VAL A 102 2.53 5.15 -24.33
N VAL A 103 2.34 4.19 -23.42
CA VAL A 103 2.09 2.78 -23.75
C VAL A 103 0.80 2.61 -24.57
N GLY A 104 -0.29 3.30 -24.19
CA GLY A 104 -1.55 3.26 -24.93
C GLY A 104 -1.41 3.82 -26.35
N ILE A 105 -0.65 4.91 -26.49
CA ILE A 105 -0.33 5.50 -27.80
C ILE A 105 0.49 4.52 -28.65
N ILE A 106 1.51 3.88 -28.08
CA ILE A 106 2.32 2.87 -28.78
C ILE A 106 1.45 1.70 -29.23
N VAL A 107 0.58 1.18 -28.35
CA VAL A 107 -0.33 0.07 -28.67
C VAL A 107 -1.34 0.47 -29.76
N LEU A 108 -1.88 1.69 -29.71
CA LEU A 108 -2.79 2.21 -30.73
C LEU A 108 -2.12 2.22 -32.12
N PHE A 109 -0.93 2.81 -32.23
CA PHE A 109 -0.18 2.82 -33.49
C PHE A 109 0.18 1.41 -33.97
N LEU A 110 0.55 0.52 -33.05
CA LEU A 110 0.81 -0.88 -33.37
C LEU A 110 -0.42 -1.57 -33.97
N VAL A 111 -1.61 -1.39 -33.38
CA VAL A 111 -2.86 -1.93 -33.92
C VAL A 111 -3.19 -1.34 -35.30
N ILE A 112 -3.06 -0.02 -35.47
CA ILE A 112 -3.30 0.66 -36.76
C ILE A 112 -2.38 0.09 -37.85
N PHE A 113 -1.07 -0.04 -37.57
CA PHE A 113 -0.12 -0.58 -38.55
C PHE A 113 -0.37 -2.04 -38.87
N ILE A 114 -0.77 -2.87 -37.90
CA ILE A 114 -1.14 -4.27 -38.15
C ILE A 114 -2.35 -4.35 -39.08
N ILE A 115 -3.39 -3.54 -38.86
CA ILE A 115 -4.57 -3.50 -39.72
C ILE A 115 -4.19 -3.04 -41.13
N THR A 116 -3.34 -2.03 -41.24
CA THR A 116 -2.92 -1.45 -42.52
C THR A 116 -2.06 -2.43 -43.34
N ASP A 117 -1.20 -3.23 -42.70
CA ASP A 117 -0.47 -4.34 -43.33
C ASP A 117 -1.40 -5.48 -43.78
N LEU A 118 -2.42 -5.82 -42.98
CA LEU A 118 -3.43 -6.83 -43.33
C LEU A 118 -4.20 -6.46 -44.60
N LEU A 119 -4.50 -5.17 -44.76
CA LEU A 119 -5.18 -4.60 -45.92
C LEU A 119 -4.25 -4.37 -47.13
N CYS A 120 -2.96 -4.73 -47.03
CA CYS A 120 -1.94 -4.48 -48.06
C CYS A 120 -1.71 -3.00 -48.38
N ALA A 121 -2.08 -2.08 -47.48
CA ALA A 121 -1.81 -0.66 -47.65
C ALA A 121 -0.37 -0.31 -47.22
N THR A 122 0.22 -1.10 -46.32
CA THR A 122 1.64 -1.00 -45.89
C THR A 122 2.31 -2.38 -45.87
N ASN A 123 3.64 -2.38 -45.67
CA ASN A 123 4.42 -3.59 -45.36
C ASN A 123 5.52 -3.25 -44.34
N ILE A 124 5.13 -3.11 -43.08
CA ILE A 124 6.02 -2.78 -41.96
C ILE A 124 6.41 -4.03 -41.17
N PHE A 125 5.51 -5.01 -41.09
CA PHE A 125 5.67 -6.24 -40.30
C PHE A 125 5.71 -7.47 -41.20
N SER A 126 6.87 -8.11 -41.29
CA SER A 126 7.10 -9.30 -42.14
C SER A 126 6.27 -10.53 -41.74
N PHE A 127 5.67 -10.53 -40.55
CA PHE A 127 4.80 -11.59 -40.05
C PHE A 127 3.32 -11.37 -40.38
N VAL A 128 2.90 -10.17 -40.80
CA VAL A 128 1.51 -9.88 -41.16
C VAL A 128 1.31 -10.20 -42.65
N LYS A 129 0.35 -11.07 -42.94
CA LYS A 129 0.03 -11.48 -44.32
C LYS A 129 -1.22 -10.77 -44.80
N CYS A 130 -1.15 -10.25 -46.02
CA CYS A 130 -2.27 -9.71 -46.77
C CYS A 130 -3.47 -10.67 -46.79
N ILE A 131 -4.66 -10.16 -46.43
CA ILE A 131 -5.91 -10.94 -46.48
C ILE A 131 -6.54 -10.92 -47.87
N ASN A 132 -6.35 -9.84 -48.64
CA ASN A 132 -6.95 -9.66 -49.96
C ASN A 132 -6.10 -10.29 -51.08
N ARG A 133 -5.61 -11.51 -50.85
CA ARG A 133 -4.83 -12.27 -51.82
C ARG A 133 -5.62 -13.45 -52.36
#